data_AF-A0A1G6L8N5-F1
#
_entry.id   AF-A0A1G6L8N5-F1
#
_cell.length_a   1.000
_cell.length_b   1.000
_cell.length_c   1.000
_cell.angle_alpha   90.00
_cell.angle_beta   90.00
_cell.angle_gamma   90.00
#
_symmetry.space_group_name_H-M   'P 1'
#
loop_
_entity.id
_entity.type
_entity.pdbx_description
1 polymer ?
#
loop_
_entity_poly.entity_id
_entity_poly.type
_entity_poly.pdbx_seq_one_letter_code
_entity_poly.pdbx_strand_id
1 'polypeptide(L)'
;MRNDLTYDDYARFLRLPADELARQCRAEAFHASGPGGQGVNTADSAVRMRHVPTGITVVSRESRSQLQNRERCLQKIRAELARRARKPKTRHATKPTRASVRRRLDEKNRHSQLKRMRRRPGMDE
;
A
#
# COMPACT_ATOMS: atom_id res chain seq x y z
N MET A 1 -7.81 -3.95 21.52
CA MET A 1 -8.51 -2.78 20.95
C MET A 1 -8.04 -2.59 19.52
N ARG A 2 -8.88 -2.91 18.53
CA ARG A 2 -8.58 -2.61 17.13
C ARG A 2 -8.80 -1.12 16.95
N ASN A 3 -7.75 -0.42 16.52
CA ASN A 3 -7.81 1.00 16.27
C ASN A 3 -8.47 1.15 14.89
N ASP A 4 -9.80 1.27 14.86
CA ASP A 4 -10.58 1.35 13.63
C ASP A 4 -10.47 2.75 13.00
N LEU A 5 -9.25 3.17 12.68
CA LEU A 5 -8.97 4.41 11.99
C LEU A 5 -9.37 4.30 10.51
N THR A 6 -10.18 5.26 10.07
CA THR A 6 -10.63 5.37 8.69
C THR A 6 -9.64 6.17 7.84
N TYR A 7 -9.81 6.13 6.51
CA TYR A 7 -9.06 6.98 5.57
C TYR A 7 -9.15 8.47 5.92
N ASP A 8 -10.32 8.92 6.37
CA ASP A 8 -10.57 10.32 6.72
C ASP A 8 -9.84 10.73 7.99
N ASP A 9 -9.64 9.81 8.94
CA ASP A 9 -8.85 10.08 10.14
C ASP A 9 -7.38 10.31 9.80
N TYR A 10 -6.81 9.49 8.91
CA TYR A 10 -5.45 9.72 8.40
C TYR A 10 -5.35 11.06 7.65
N ALA A 11 -6.38 11.43 6.86
CA ALA A 11 -6.42 12.71 6.17
C ALA A 11 -6.49 13.89 7.15
N ARG A 12 -7.18 13.73 8.29
CA ARG A 12 -7.23 14.75 9.36
C ARG A 12 -5.84 14.99 9.93
N PHE A 13 -5.11 13.94 10.31
CA PHE A 13 -3.75 14.08 10.82
C PHE A 13 -2.78 14.69 9.80
N LEU A 14 -2.96 14.39 8.51
CA LEU A 14 -2.13 14.96 7.44
C LEU A 14 -2.28 16.49 7.30
N ARG A 15 -3.46 17.02 7.63
CA ARG A 15 -3.76 18.46 7.55
C ARG A 15 -3.18 19.26 8.72
N LEU A 16 -2.75 18.59 9.80
CA LEU A 16 -2.16 19.27 10.94
C LEU A 16 -0.83 19.95 10.55
N PRO A 17 -0.53 21.12 11.15
CA PRO A 17 0.77 21.73 10.99
C PRO A 17 1.86 20.84 11.63
N ALA A 18 3.10 21.03 11.19
CA ALA A 18 4.19 20.10 11.53
C ALA A 18 4.48 20.04 13.04
N ASP A 19 4.35 21.17 13.73
CA ASP A 19 4.50 21.31 15.17
C ASP A 19 3.43 20.52 15.94
N GLU A 20 2.16 20.63 15.54
CA GLU A 20 1.07 19.90 16.19
C GLU A 20 1.17 18.38 15.96
N LEU A 21 1.53 17.97 14.74
CA LEU A 21 1.79 16.57 14.43
C LEU A 21 2.96 16.03 15.27
N ALA A 22 4.02 16.82 15.45
CA ALA A 22 5.17 16.44 16.27
C ALA A 22 4.79 16.28 17.75
N ARG A 23 3.88 17.10 18.29
CA ARG A 23 3.38 16.96 19.67
C ARG A 23 2.64 15.64 19.91
N GLN A 24 2.05 15.05 18.86
CA GLN A 24 1.38 13.74 18.92
C GLN A 24 2.35 12.56 18.70
N CYS A 25 3.63 12.84 18.50
CA CYS A 25 4.67 11.85 18.28
C CYS A 25 5.53 11.65 19.53
N ARG A 26 5.85 10.39 19.84
CA ARG A 26 6.91 10.03 20.79
C ARG A 26 8.18 9.75 20.02
N ALA A 27 9.26 10.46 20.35
CA ALA A 27 10.56 10.28 19.73
C ALA A 27 11.56 9.69 20.74
N GLU A 28 12.20 8.59 20.35
CA GLU A 28 13.24 7.91 21.09
C GLU A 28 14.54 8.00 20.30
N ALA A 29 15.62 8.44 20.94
CA ALA A 29 16.95 8.44 20.35
C ALA A 29 17.68 7.15 20.72
N PHE A 30 18.48 6.63 19.79
CA PHE A 30 19.28 5.43 20.00
C PHE A 30 20.53 5.45 19.12
N HIS A 31 21.42 4.48 19.34
CA HIS A 31 22.66 4.35 18.59
C HIS A 31 22.38 3.83 17.17
N ALA A 32 23.06 4.40 16.18
CA ALA A 32 22.94 3.92 14.81
C ALA A 32 23.61 2.54 14.68
N SER A 33 22.96 1.61 13.97
CA SER A 33 23.50 0.28 13.68
C SER A 33 24.27 0.27 12.36
N GLY A 34 25.44 -0.36 12.29
CA GLY A 34 26.19 -0.61 11.06
C GLY A 34 27.70 -0.68 11.28
N PRO A 35 28.50 -1.06 10.25
CA PRO A 35 29.95 -0.98 10.32
C PRO A 35 30.36 0.50 10.44
N GLY A 36 30.86 0.90 11.61
CA GLY A 36 31.14 2.31 11.88
C GLY A 36 32.19 2.49 12.98
N GLY A 37 32.96 3.57 12.87
CA GLY A 37 33.95 4.00 13.87
C GLY A 37 33.32 4.59 15.13
N GLN A 38 34.15 5.21 15.99
CA GLN A 38 33.73 5.71 17.31
C GLN A 38 32.47 6.59 17.27
N GLY A 39 32.32 7.45 16.24
CA GLY A 39 31.15 8.32 16.10
C GLY A 39 29.81 7.60 15.90
N VAL A 40 29.80 6.37 15.37
CA VAL A 40 28.58 5.57 15.17
C VAL A 40 28.21 4.82 16.45
N ASN A 41 29.21 4.37 17.21
CA ASN A 41 29.03 3.53 18.39
C ASN A 41 28.82 4.33 19.69
N THR A 42 29.07 5.64 19.70
CA THR A 42 28.98 6.48 20.91
C THR A 42 27.87 7.53 20.84
N ALA A 43 27.43 7.92 19.65
CA ALA A 43 26.44 8.98 19.49
C ALA A 43 25.02 8.43 19.27
N ASP A 44 24.08 8.83 20.13
CA ASP A 44 22.62 8.64 19.98
C ASP A 44 22.04 9.51 18.86
N SER A 45 22.52 9.28 17.64
CA SER A 45 22.13 10.02 16.45
C SER A 45 20.86 9.46 15.80
N ALA A 46 20.58 8.16 15.93
CA ALA A 46 19.40 7.55 15.34
C ALA A 46 18.13 7.92 16.09
N VAL A 47 17.02 8.07 15.37
CA VAL A 47 15.73 8.44 15.96
C VAL A 47 14.66 7.46 15.51
N ARG A 48 13.92 6.90 16.48
CA ARG A 48 12.66 6.19 16.28
C ARG A 48 11.54 7.13 16.68
N MET A 49 10.53 7.27 15.85
CA MET A 49 9.40 8.13 16.13
C MET A 49 8.10 7.35 15.93
N ARG A 50 7.22 7.41 16.93
CA ARG A 50 5.89 6.78 16.90
C ARG A 50 4.81 7.85 17.00
N HIS A 51 3.93 7.91 16.01
CA HIS A 51 2.70 8.69 16.12
C HIS A 51 1.71 7.93 17.01
N VAL A 52 1.39 8.48 18.18
CA VAL A 52 0.61 7.78 19.21
C VAL A 52 -0.81 7.45 18.73
N PRO A 53 -1.57 8.39 18.12
CA PRO A 53 -2.94 8.13 17.70
C PRO A 53 -3.06 7.04 16.62
N THR A 54 -2.13 6.97 15.68
CA THR A 54 -2.20 6.02 14.55
C THR A 54 -1.39 4.74 14.76
N GLY A 55 -0.50 4.72 15.75
CA GLY A 55 0.44 3.64 15.97
C GLY A 55 1.53 3.51 14.90
N ILE A 56 1.62 4.45 13.94
CA ILE A 56 2.65 4.44 12.90
C ILE A 56 4.00 4.70 13.56
N THR A 57 4.96 3.82 13.31
CA THR A 57 6.33 3.96 13.80
C THR A 57 7.29 4.01 12.62
N VAL A 58 8.20 4.97 12.66
CA VAL A 58 9.24 5.19 11.64
C VAL A 58 10.59 5.34 12.31
N VAL A 59 11.66 5.14 11.54
CA VAL A 59 13.04 5.26 12.02
C VAL A 59 13.87 6.04 10.98
N SER A 60 14.78 6.87 11.47
CA SER A 60 15.78 7.56 10.66
C SER A 60 17.18 7.44 11.27
N ARG A 61 18.16 7.12 10.42
CA ARG A 61 19.58 6.90 10.75
C ARG A 61 20.52 7.56 9.72
N GLU A 62 19.99 8.45 8.89
CA GLU A 62 20.67 8.93 7.67
C GLU A 62 21.74 10.00 7.95
N SER A 63 21.56 10.78 9.01
CA SER A 63 22.48 11.86 9.39
C SER A 63 23.16 11.56 10.72
N ARG A 64 24.35 12.14 10.93
CA ARG A 64 25.02 12.19 12.25
C ARG A 64 24.29 13.08 13.26
N SER A 65 23.39 13.95 12.80
CA SER A 65 22.62 14.87 13.66
C SER A 65 21.27 14.28 14.06
N GLN A 66 21.03 14.20 15.37
CA GLN A 66 19.76 13.78 15.95
C GLN A 66 18.59 14.67 15.49
N LEU A 67 18.78 16.00 15.45
CA LEU A 67 17.73 16.95 15.05
C LEU A 67 17.29 16.68 13.60
N GLN A 68 18.25 16.54 12.69
CA GLN A 68 17.95 16.24 11.29
C GLN A 68 17.26 14.87 11.14
N ASN A 69 17.57 13.90 12.00
CA ASN A 69 16.87 12.61 12.00
C ASN A 69 15.46 12.71 12.57
N ARG A 70 15.19 13.59 13.55
CA ARG A 70 13.82 13.89 14.02
C ARG A 70 12.97 14.50 12.92
N GLU A 71 13.50 15.48 12.19
CA GLU A 71 12.82 16.12 11.06
C GLU A 71 12.50 15.10 9.95
N ARG A 72 13.46 14.26 9.58
CA ARG A 72 13.26 13.16 8.63
C ARG A 72 12.20 12.17 9.09
N CYS A 73 12.18 11.81 10.38
CA CYS A 73 11.12 10.96 10.94
C CYS A 73 9.75 11.62 10.79
N LEU A 74 9.63 12.91 11.08
CA LEU A 74 8.36 13.62 10.91
C LEU A 74 7.89 13.64 9.44
N GLN A 75 8.82 13.86 8.50
CA GLN A 75 8.53 13.76 7.07
C GLN A 75 8.07 12.35 6.66
N LYS A 76 8.72 11.31 7.17
CA LYS A 76 8.33 9.90 6.94
C LYS A 76 6.93 9.60 7.52
N ILE A 77 6.60 10.12 8.70
CA ILE A 77 5.24 10.00 9.27
C ILE A 77 4.22 10.68 8.36
N ARG A 78 4.47 11.91 7.89
CA ARG A 78 3.57 12.61 6.96
C ARG A 78 3.36 11.80 5.66
N ALA A 79 4.42 11.22 5.11
CA ALA A 79 4.32 10.38 3.92
C ALA A 79 3.46 9.13 4.16
N GLU A 80 3.65 8.45 5.31
CA GLU A 80 2.84 7.29 5.69
C GLU A 80 1.37 7.65 5.95
N LEU A 81 1.10 8.81 6.59
CA LEU A 81 -0.25 9.33 6.75
C LEU A 81 -0.90 9.60 5.39
N ALA A 82 -0.20 10.23 4.46
CA ALA A 82 -0.71 10.49 3.11
C ALA A 82 -1.02 9.20 2.36
N ARG A 83 -0.15 8.19 2.47
CA ARG A 83 -0.36 6.88 1.87
C ARG A 83 -1.61 6.20 2.41
N ARG A 84 -1.83 6.24 3.73
CA ARG A 84 -3.00 5.62 4.39
C ARG A 84 -4.28 6.44 4.28
N ALA A 85 -4.19 7.76 4.06
CA ALA A 85 -5.33 8.62 3.80
C ALA A 85 -5.96 8.38 2.41
N ARG A 86 -5.21 7.79 1.48
CA ARG A 86 -5.69 7.54 0.12
C ARG A 86 -6.69 6.38 0.08
N LYS A 87 -7.97 6.73 -0.08
CA LYS A 87 -9.03 5.74 -0.33
C LYS A 87 -8.75 4.97 -1.63
N PRO A 88 -8.81 3.63 -1.63
CA PRO A 88 -8.63 2.85 -2.85
C PRO A 88 -9.77 3.16 -3.82
N LYS A 89 -9.43 3.32 -5.10
CA LYS A 89 -10.44 3.46 -6.15
C LYS A 89 -11.20 2.14 -6.29
N THR A 90 -12.53 2.20 -6.27
CA THR A 90 -13.38 1.03 -6.51
C THR A 90 -13.07 0.45 -7.89
N ARG A 91 -12.72 -0.84 -7.94
CA ARG A 91 -12.57 -1.57 -9.20
C ARG A 91 -13.95 -2.08 -9.61
N HIS A 92 -14.43 -1.62 -10.75
CA HIS A 92 -15.60 -2.22 -11.39
C HIS A 92 -15.15 -3.36 -12.29
N ALA A 93 -15.86 -4.48 -12.24
CA ALA A 93 -15.58 -5.61 -13.11
C ALA A 93 -15.71 -5.19 -14.57
N THR A 94 -14.72 -5.54 -15.39
CA THR A 94 -14.78 -5.30 -16.82
C THR A 94 -15.68 -6.33 -17.48
N LYS A 95 -16.43 -5.91 -18.50
CA LYS A 95 -17.20 -6.83 -19.33
C LYS A 95 -16.24 -7.71 -20.16
N PRO A 96 -16.62 -8.95 -20.54
CA PRO A 96 -15.84 -9.77 -21.46
C PRO A 96 -15.50 -9.01 -22.75
N THR A 97 -14.31 -9.22 -23.28
CA THR A 97 -13.86 -8.56 -24.51
C THR A 97 -14.67 -9.03 -25.72
N ARG A 98 -14.83 -8.17 -26.74
CA ARG A 98 -15.53 -8.53 -27.99
C ARG A 98 -14.92 -9.78 -28.65
N ALA A 99 -13.60 -9.91 -28.63
CA ALA A 99 -12.90 -11.08 -29.13
C ALA A 99 -13.19 -12.35 -28.32
N SER A 100 -13.35 -12.26 -26.99
CA SER A 100 -13.80 -13.38 -26.16
C SER A 100 -15.24 -13.80 -26.50
N VAL A 101 -16.13 -12.82 -26.68
CA VAL A 101 -17.53 -13.07 -27.08
C VAL A 101 -17.58 -13.74 -28.45
N ARG A 102 -16.82 -13.24 -29.43
CA ARG A 102 -16.75 -13.81 -30.79
C ARG A 102 -16.26 -15.25 -30.77
N ARG A 103 -15.15 -15.53 -30.10
CA ARG A 103 -14.62 -16.90 -29.96
C ARG A 103 -15.65 -17.86 -29.38
N ARG A 104 -16.40 -17.44 -28.36
CA ARG A 104 -17.46 -18.25 -27.74
C ARG A 104 -18.58 -18.58 -28.72
N LEU A 105 -19.01 -17.61 -29.52
CA LEU A 105 -20.05 -17.82 -30.55
C LEU A 105 -19.54 -18.73 -31.66
N ASP A 106 -18.32 -18.52 -32.14
CA ASP A 106 -17.70 -19.33 -33.20
C ASP A 106 -17.49 -20.78 -32.74
N GLU A 107 -17.07 -21.00 -31.49
CA GLU A 107 -17.00 -22.33 -30.86
C GLU A 107 -18.37 -23.01 -30.83
N LYS A 108 -19.42 -22.30 -30.39
CA LYS A 108 -20.79 -22.81 -30.33
C LYS A 108 -21.29 -23.22 -31.72
N ASN A 109 -21.00 -22.40 -32.73
CA ASN A 109 -21.37 -22.67 -34.12
C ASN A 109 -20.65 -23.90 -34.67
N ARG A 110 -19.33 -23.98 -34.48
CA ARG A 110 -18.52 -25.14 -34.89
C ARG A 110 -19.00 -26.43 -34.25
N HIS A 111 -19.30 -26.41 -32.94
CA HIS A 111 -19.79 -27.58 -32.22
C HIS A 111 -21.17 -28.05 -32.72
N SER A 112 -22.07 -27.11 -32.99
CA SER A 112 -23.38 -27.42 -33.59
C SER A 112 -23.24 -28.08 -34.96
N GLN A 113 -22.37 -27.54 -35.81
CA GLN A 113 -22.07 -28.10 -37.13
C GLN A 113 -21.50 -29.53 -37.02
N LEU A 114 -20.51 -29.74 -36.14
CA LEU A 114 -19.95 -31.07 -35.89
C LEU A 114 -21.00 -32.07 -35.41
N LYS A 115 -21.88 -31.68 -34.49
CA LYS A 115 -22.98 -32.55 -34.01
C LYS A 115 -23.93 -32.93 -35.13
N ARG A 116 -24.26 -32.01 -36.04
CA ARG A 116 -25.12 -32.28 -37.20
C ARG A 116 -24.48 -33.28 -38.14
N MET A 117 -23.20 -33.08 -38.47
CA MET A 117 -22.44 -33.97 -39.37
C MET A 117 -22.23 -35.38 -38.79
N ARG A 118 -22.23 -35.51 -37.46
CA ARG A 118 -22.11 -36.80 -36.75
C ARG A 118 -23.45 -37.45 -36.43
N ARG A 119 -24.59 -36.85 -36.80
CA ARG A 119 -25.87 -37.55 -36.68
C ARG A 119 -25.82 -38.73 -37.63
N ARG A 120 -26.20 -39.92 -37.13
CA ARG A 120 -26.38 -41.09 -38.00
C ARG A 120 -27.35 -40.69 -39.12
N PRO A 121 -27.03 -40.97 -40.39
CA PRO A 121 -28.04 -40.89 -41.45
C PRO A 121 -29.26 -41.70 -41.00
N GLY A 122 -30.46 -41.20 -41.27
CA GLY A 122 -31.67 -42.00 -41.07
C GLY A 122 -31.51 -43.31 -41.81
N MET A 123 -31.74 -44.43 -41.13
CA MET A 123 -31.80 -45.76 -41.75
C MET A 123 -33.14 -45.84 -42.48
N ASP A 124 -33.25 -45.21 -43.64
CA ASP A 124 -34.41 -45.32 -44.53
C ASP A 124 -33.92 -45.34 -45.98
N GLU A 125 -33.49 -46.53 -46.42
CA GLU A 125 -33.69 -47.20 -47.73
C GLU A 125 -32.76 -48.41 -47.84
#